data_AF-A0A127AY76-F1
#
_entry.id   AF-A0A127AY76-F1
#
_cell.length_a   1.000
_cell.length_b   1.000
_cell.length_c   1.000
_cell.angle_alpha   90.00
_cell.angle_beta   90.00
_cell.angle_gamma   90.00
#
_symmetry.space_group_name_H-M   'P 1'
#
loop_
_entity.id
_entity.type
_entity.pdbx_description
1 polymer ?
#
loop_
_entity_poly.entity_id
_entity_poly.type
_entity_poly.pdbx_seq_one_letter_code
_entity_poly.pdbx_strand_id
1 'polypeptide(L)'
;MFNEINKPYKDDLPLILELGLDEFILESNVESNIGTVDTEDYSIDVYVTCAPSQFWRFDIFNKVEGKRTVITTGSGMFTQYWDVAKMIGQGLVAVKYFE
;
A
#
# COMPACT_ATOMS: atom_id res chain seq x y z
N MET A 1 11.19 11.52 23.68
CA MET A 1 10.38 11.13 22.52
C MET A 1 11.02 9.87 22.01
N PHE A 2 10.39 8.71 22.19
CA PHE A 2 11.02 7.47 21.71
C PHE A 2 11.03 7.54 20.19
N ASN A 3 12.22 7.53 19.60
CA ASN A 3 12.41 7.24 18.18
C ASN A 3 11.98 5.79 17.99
N GLU A 4 10.67 5.54 17.95
CA GLU A 4 10.15 4.23 17.61
C GLU A 4 10.48 4.02 16.14
N ILE A 5 11.52 3.23 15.91
CA ILE A 5 11.94 2.74 14.60
C ILE A 5 10.83 1.80 14.14
N ASN A 6 9.97 2.26 13.24
CA ASN A 6 8.87 1.46 12.72
C ASN A 6 9.36 0.56 11.59
N LYS A 7 9.01 -0.71 11.66
CA LYS A 7 9.36 -1.75 10.67
C LYS A 7 8.09 -2.45 10.21
N PRO A 8 8.08 -3.10 9.04
CA PRO A 8 6.97 -3.94 8.63
C PRO A 8 6.58 -4.95 9.71
N TYR A 9 5.29 -5.30 9.79
CA TYR A 9 4.90 -6.45 10.58
C TYR A 9 5.58 -7.71 10.02
N LYS A 10 5.96 -8.63 10.90
CA LYS A 10 6.67 -9.86 10.50
C LYS A 10 5.90 -10.66 9.45
N ASP A 11 4.57 -10.64 9.54
CA ASP A 11 3.69 -11.37 8.63
C ASP A 11 3.52 -10.67 7.27
N ASP A 12 3.80 -9.36 7.19
CA ASP A 12 3.77 -8.59 5.95
C ASP A 12 5.07 -8.66 5.17
N LEU A 13 6.20 -8.80 5.87
CA LEU A 13 7.53 -8.75 5.28
C LEU A 13 7.72 -9.71 4.09
N PRO A 14 7.28 -10.99 4.13
CA PRO A 14 7.41 -11.89 2.98
C PRO A 14 6.73 -11.35 1.71
N LEU A 15 5.50 -10.83 1.85
CA LEU A 15 4.74 -10.32 0.71
C LEU A 15 5.33 -9.00 0.19
N ILE A 16 5.76 -8.10 1.08
CA ILE A 16 6.44 -6.85 0.69
C ILE A 16 7.65 -7.15 -0.19
N LEU A 17 8.50 -8.10 0.25
CA LEU A 17 9.68 -8.49 -0.50
C LEU A 17 9.36 -9.25 -1.79
N GLU A 18 8.34 -10.12 -1.79
CA GLU A 18 7.86 -10.82 -2.99
C GLU A 18 7.41 -9.85 -4.09
N LEU A 19 6.78 -8.74 -3.70
CA LEU A 19 6.32 -7.69 -4.60
C LEU A 19 7.43 -6.74 -5.05
N GLY A 20 8.66 -6.92 -4.56
CA GLY A 20 9.79 -6.04 -4.88
C GLY A 20 9.74 -4.67 -4.20
N LEU A 21 8.98 -4.54 -3.11
CA LEU A 21 8.93 -3.34 -2.29
C LEU A 21 10.06 -3.33 -1.25
N ASP A 22 10.44 -2.14 -0.80
CA ASP A 22 11.52 -1.95 0.16
C ASP A 22 11.10 -2.37 1.58
N GLU A 23 11.97 -3.15 2.24
CA GLU A 23 11.91 -3.23 3.70
C GLU A 23 12.21 -1.84 4.27
N PHE A 24 11.38 -1.40 5.21
CA PHE A 24 11.45 -0.03 5.70
C PHE A 24 11.79 0.07 7.18
N ILE A 25 12.49 1.15 7.51
CA ILE A 25 12.72 1.65 8.86
C ILE A 25 12.32 3.12 8.85
N LEU A 26 11.15 3.44 9.42
CA LEU A 26 10.51 4.74 9.22
C LEU A 26 10.28 5.50 10.52
N GLU A 27 10.35 6.83 10.40
CA GLU A 27 9.92 7.75 11.43
C GLU A 27 8.40 7.70 11.60
N SER A 28 7.94 7.83 12.84
CA SER A 28 6.51 7.86 13.13
C SER A 28 5.83 9.11 12.54
N ASN A 29 4.59 8.96 12.08
CA ASN A 29 3.74 10.01 11.50
C ASN A 29 4.27 10.65 10.22
N VAL A 30 5.22 10.02 9.53
CA VAL A 30 5.70 10.44 8.22
C VAL A 30 5.19 9.43 7.18
N GLU A 31 4.44 9.91 6.18
CA GLU A 31 4.09 9.07 5.04
C GLU A 31 5.34 8.83 4.20
N SER A 32 5.64 7.57 3.93
CA SER A 32 6.80 7.16 3.14
C SER A 32 6.37 6.24 2.02
N ASN A 33 6.88 6.48 0.80
CA ASN A 33 6.76 5.56 -0.32
C ASN A 33 7.74 4.41 -0.12
N ILE A 34 7.27 3.17 -0.23
CA ILE A 34 8.10 1.96 -0.08
C ILE A 34 8.30 1.20 -1.40
N GLY A 35 7.87 1.79 -2.51
CA GLY A 35 8.08 1.28 -3.85
C GLY A 35 6.79 1.20 -4.68
N THR A 36 6.98 0.73 -5.91
CA THR A 36 5.93 0.59 -6.91
C THR A 36 5.87 -0.87 -7.35
N VAL A 37 4.68 -1.47 -7.27
CA VAL A 37 4.41 -2.76 -7.93
C VAL A 37 3.94 -2.46 -9.34
N ASP A 38 4.79 -2.72 -10.33
CA ASP A 38 4.50 -2.48 -11.74
C ASP A 38 4.27 -3.78 -12.50
N THR A 39 3.18 -3.83 -13.27
CA THR A 39 2.80 -4.96 -14.13
C THR A 39 2.42 -4.46 -15.53
N GLU A 40 2.13 -5.36 -16.46
CA GLU A 40 1.62 -4.96 -17.79
C GLU A 40 0.28 -4.22 -17.71
N ASP A 41 -0.60 -4.64 -16.80
CA ASP A 41 -1.99 -4.17 -16.72
C ASP A 41 -2.20 -2.99 -15.75
N TYR A 42 -1.36 -2.87 -14.71
CA TYR A 42 -1.51 -1.86 -13.67
C TYR A 42 -0.18 -1.51 -12.98
N SER A 43 -0.16 -0.36 -12.31
CA SER A 43 0.90 0.04 -11.37
C SER A 43 0.29 0.45 -10.03
N ILE A 44 0.93 0.10 -8.92
CA ILE A 44 0.49 0.50 -7.57
C ILE A 44 1.68 1.08 -6.81
N ASP A 45 1.66 2.38 -6.55
CA ASP A 45 2.59 3.01 -5.61
C ASP A 45 2.08 2.76 -4.18
N VAL A 46 2.96 2.24 -3.33
CA VAL A 46 2.62 1.84 -1.98
C VAL A 46 3.25 2.80 -0.99
N TYR A 47 2.42 3.36 -0.12
CA TYR A 47 2.84 4.26 0.93
C TYR A 47 2.39 3.73 2.29
N VAL A 48 3.19 4.02 3.31
CA VAL A 48 2.87 3.68 4.69
C VAL A 48 3.13 4.88 5.61
N THR A 49 2.23 5.08 6.56
CA THR A 49 2.43 5.97 7.71
C THR A 49 2.40 5.13 8.98
N CYS A 50 3.40 5.28 9.84
CA CYS A 50 3.49 4.50 11.08
C CYS A 50 3.14 5.35 12.31
N ALA A 51 2.16 4.94 13.12
CA ALA A 51 1.77 5.61 14.35
C ALA A 51 0.98 4.71 15.31
N PRO A 52 1.58 4.19 16.40
CA PRO A 52 2.37 2.93 16.44
C PRO A 52 1.85 1.73 15.61
N SER A 53 0.68 1.85 14.98
CA SER A 53 0.18 0.94 13.93
C SER A 53 0.57 1.41 12.54
N GLN A 54 0.39 0.56 11.52
CA GLN A 54 0.66 0.91 10.12
C GLN A 54 -0.63 1.26 9.39
N PHE A 55 -0.61 2.38 8.65
CA PHE A 55 -1.69 2.86 7.80
C PHE A 55 -1.21 2.94 6.37
N TRP A 56 -1.95 2.35 5.44
CA TRP A 56 -1.51 2.16 4.07
C TRP A 56 -2.26 3.08 3.13
N ARG A 57 -1.54 3.60 2.13
CA ARG A 57 -2.13 4.26 0.97
C ARG A 57 -1.63 3.58 -0.29
N PHE A 58 -2.56 3.26 -1.17
CA PHE A 58 -2.26 2.66 -2.47
C PHE A 58 -2.72 3.63 -3.55
N ASP A 59 -1.79 4.04 -4.40
CA ASP A 59 -2.07 4.84 -5.58
C ASP A 59 -2.04 3.93 -6.80
N ILE A 60 -3.24 3.60 -7.29
CA ILE A 60 -3.45 2.50 -8.22
C ILE A 60 -3.77 3.09 -9.59
N PHE A 61 -3.00 2.72 -10.60
CA PHE A 61 -3.26 3.08 -11.98
C PHE A 61 -3.51 1.82 -12.81
N ASN A 62 -4.74 1.65 -13.29
CA ASN A 62 -5.09 0.61 -14.26
C ASN A 62 -4.73 1.13 -15.66
N LYS A 63 -3.75 0.49 -16.31
CA LYS A 63 -3.20 0.89 -17.62
C LYS A 63 -4.15 0.55 -18.77
N VAL A 64 -4.98 -0.48 -18.60
CA VAL A 64 -5.96 -0.94 -19.60
C VAL A 64 -7.12 0.07 -19.74
N GLU A 65 -7.67 0.51 -18.61
CA GLU A 65 -8.78 1.46 -18.56
C GLU A 65 -8.31 2.92 -18.51
N GLY A 66 -7.02 3.16 -18.27
CA GLY A 66 -6.45 4.50 -18.07
C GLY A 66 -7.00 5.18 -16.81
N LYS A 67 -7.36 4.41 -15.78
CA LYS A 67 -8.04 4.91 -14.57
C LYS A 67 -7.11 4.90 -13.36
N ARG A 68 -7.08 6.02 -12.64
CA ARG A 68 -6.38 6.16 -11.36
C ARG A 68 -7.35 6.09 -10.18
N THR A 69 -7.01 5.34 -9.15
CA THR A 69 -7.78 5.20 -7.91
C THR A 69 -6.82 5.27 -6.73
N VAL A 70 -7.11 6.10 -5.74
CA VAL A 70 -6.34 6.16 -4.50
C VAL A 70 -7.20 5.59 -3.38
N ILE A 71 -6.68 4.61 -2.66
CA ILE A 71 -7.30 4.09 -1.44
C ILE A 71 -6.40 4.32 -0.24
N THR A 72 -7.00 4.69 0.89
CA THR A 72 -6.34 4.81 2.19
C THR A 72 -7.03 3.88 3.17
N THR A 73 -6.25 3.22 4.03
CA THR A 73 -6.74 2.23 4.97
C THR A 73 -6.78 2.76 6.40
N GLY A 74 -7.53 2.06 7.26
CA GLY A 74 -7.31 2.15 8.71
C GLY A 74 -6.00 1.47 9.13
N SER A 75 -5.81 1.31 10.43
CA SER A 75 -4.66 0.56 10.95
C SER A 75 -4.80 -0.92 10.61
N GLY A 76 -3.73 -1.52 10.11
CA GLY A 76 -3.72 -2.94 9.82
C GLY A 76 -2.45 -3.41 9.10
N MET A 77 -2.46 -4.70 8.80
CA MET A 77 -1.37 -5.37 8.08
C MET A 77 -1.51 -5.14 6.57
N PHE A 78 -0.39 -4.99 5.87
CA PHE A 78 -0.33 -4.86 4.43
C PHE A 78 -1.09 -5.99 3.71
N THR A 79 -0.85 -7.22 4.15
CA THR A 79 -1.46 -8.46 3.63
C THR A 79 -2.98 -8.46 3.67
N GLN A 80 -3.60 -7.72 4.59
CA GLN A 80 -5.06 -7.60 4.69
C GLN A 80 -5.66 -6.74 3.58
N TYR A 81 -4.87 -5.81 3.03
CA TYR A 81 -5.35 -4.80 2.08
C TYR A 81 -4.83 -5.00 0.66
N TRP A 82 -3.70 -5.70 0.51
CA TRP A 82 -3.06 -5.90 -0.78
C TRP A 82 -3.97 -6.51 -1.83
N ASP A 83 -4.71 -7.57 -1.50
CA ASP A 83 -5.61 -8.23 -2.45
C ASP A 83 -6.70 -7.27 -2.96
N VAL A 84 -7.17 -6.35 -2.12
CA VAL A 84 -8.14 -5.32 -2.52
C VAL A 84 -7.50 -4.32 -3.48
N ALA A 85 -6.30 -3.81 -3.16
CA ALA A 85 -5.56 -2.91 -4.04
C ALA A 85 -5.29 -3.56 -5.41
N LYS A 86 -4.87 -4.83 -5.41
CA LYS A 86 -4.64 -5.64 -6.60
C LYS A 86 -5.92 -5.81 -7.43
N MET A 87 -7.04 -6.19 -6.80
CA MET A 87 -8.32 -6.33 -7.51
C MET A 87 -8.78 -5.02 -8.17
N ILE A 88 -8.52 -3.88 -7.54
CA ILE A 88 -8.81 -2.56 -8.15
C ILE A 88 -7.87 -2.31 -9.34
N GLY A 89 -6.57 -2.59 -9.19
CA GLY A 89 -5.59 -2.46 -10.29
C GLY A 89 -5.97 -3.30 -11.50
N GLN A 90 -6.44 -4.52 -11.26
CA GLN A 90 -6.92 -5.45 -12.29
C GLN A 90 -8.29 -5.07 -12.89
N GLY A 91 -8.96 -4.03 -12.39
CA GLY A 91 -10.30 -3.65 -12.84
C GLY A 91 -11.41 -4.61 -12.39
N LEU A 92 -11.13 -5.51 -11.45
CA LEU A 92 -12.11 -6.47 -10.90
C LEU A 92 -13.02 -5.83 -9.84
N VAL A 93 -12.55 -4.77 -9.18
CA VAL A 93 -13.27 -4.03 -8.15
C VAL A 93 -13.23 -2.54 -8.47
N ALA A 94 -14.38 -1.87 -8.33
CA ALA A 94 -14.50 -0.43 -8.45
C ALA A 94 -14.91 0.21 -7.12
N VAL A 95 -14.23 1.29 -6.74
CA VAL A 95 -14.61 2.11 -5.59
C VAL A 95 -15.58 3.20 -6.05
N LYS A 96 -16.68 3.38 -5.32
CA LYS A 96 -17.66 4.45 -5.53
C LYS A 96 -17.88 5.19 -4.22
N TYR A 97 -17.86 6.52 -4.27
CA TYR A 97 -18.23 7.37 -3.16
C TYR A 97 -19.68 7.82 -3.34
N PHE A 98 -20.45 7.80 -2.26
CA PHE A 98 -21.80 8.35 -2.22
C PHE A 98 -21.74 9.62 -1.38
N GLU A 99 -22.28 10.70 -1.91
CA GLU A 99 -22.44 11.99 -1.22
C GLU A 99 -23.64 11.96 -0.26
#